data_AF-A0AAD9UMD2-F1
#
_entry.id   AF-A0AAD9UMD2-F1
#
_cell.length_a   1.000
_cell.length_b   1.000
_cell.length_c   1.000
_cell.angle_alpha   90.00
_cell.angle_beta   90.00
_cell.angle_gamma   90.00
#
_symmetry.space_group_name_H-M   'P 1'
#
loop_
_entity.id
_entity.type
_entity.pdbx_description
1 polymer ?
#
loop_
_entity_poly.entity_id
_entity_poly.type
_entity_poly.pdbx_seq_one_letter_code
_entity_poly.pdbx_strand_id
1 'polypeptide(L)'
;MFTNTPESIGHKRYHVCQSAIEYCENADTNLKYILLQTRKELDRAKESYAAKESAATVFSSKFNVNRLGELMQIAKDIIDEKSPNLEELNSIELEAINTSFIPYLRDMRNIERLQKDFNTIMKRINVNAEVYKQYNIERKEILSNLTEPPESKFTR
;
A
#
# COMPACT_ATOMS: atom_id res chain seq x y z
N MET A 1 11.83 -13.09 42.98
CA MET A 1 12.57 -11.85 42.70
C MET A 1 13.48 -12.12 41.51
N PHE A 2 13.26 -11.47 40.36
CA PHE A 2 14.16 -11.61 39.22
C PHE A 2 15.34 -10.65 39.38
N THR A 3 16.55 -11.17 39.49
CA THR A 3 17.76 -10.36 39.58
C THR A 3 18.06 -9.72 38.22
N ASN A 4 17.81 -8.42 38.12
CA ASN A 4 18.19 -7.60 36.96
C ASN A 4 19.67 -7.24 37.06
N THR A 5 20.56 -8.22 36.90
CA THR A 5 21.99 -7.96 36.70
C THR A 5 22.23 -7.42 35.29
N PRO A 6 23.27 -6.60 35.05
CA PRO A 6 23.59 -6.08 33.72
C PRO A 6 23.69 -7.16 32.63
N GLU A 7 24.26 -8.31 32.96
CA GLU A 7 24.31 -9.49 32.09
C GLU A 7 22.91 -10.03 31.75
N SER A 8 21.99 -10.10 32.72
CA SER A 8 20.61 -10.57 32.48
C SER A 8 19.79 -9.59 31.64
N ILE A 9 20.10 -8.30 31.67
CA ILE A 9 19.52 -7.27 30.79
C ILE A 9 20.10 -7.39 29.37
N GLY A 10 21.41 -7.57 29.25
CA GLY A 10 22.09 -7.76 27.95
C GLY A 10 21.54 -8.96 27.18
N HIS A 11 21.42 -10.12 27.83
CA HIS A 11 20.82 -11.31 27.21
C HIS A 11 19.35 -11.11 26.80
N LYS A 12 18.54 -10.44 27.63
CA LYS A 12 17.14 -10.13 27.28
C LYS A 12 17.04 -9.23 26.04
N ARG A 13 17.86 -8.17 25.98
CA ARG A 13 17.90 -7.27 24.81
C ARG A 13 18.36 -8.00 23.56
N TYR A 14 19.37 -8.87 23.68
CA TYR A 14 19.83 -9.72 22.56
C TYR A 14 18.69 -10.56 21.99
N HIS A 15 17.92 -11.25 22.85
CA HIS A 15 16.77 -12.06 22.42
C HIS A 15 15.68 -11.23 21.73
N VAL A 16 15.35 -10.03 22.25
CA VAL A 16 14.39 -9.13 21.61
C VAL A 16 14.87 -8.73 20.21
N CYS A 17 16.14 -8.33 20.07
CA CYS A 17 16.71 -7.97 18.77
C CYS A 17 16.69 -9.16 17.80
N GLN A 18 17.06 -10.36 18.27
CA GLN A 18 17.05 -11.57 17.46
C GLN A 18 15.64 -11.91 16.97
N SER A 19 14.63 -11.90 17.85
CA SER A 19 13.24 -12.15 17.45
C SER A 19 12.69 -11.10 16.47
N ALA A 20 13.09 -9.83 16.62
CA ALA A 20 12.70 -8.78 15.69
C ALA A 20 13.32 -8.99 14.29
N ILE A 21 14.59 -9.39 14.21
CA ILE A 21 15.29 -9.72 12.96
C ILE A 21 14.59 -10.90 12.26
N GLU A 22 14.32 -11.99 12.98
CA GLU A 22 13.64 -13.18 12.44
C GLU A 22 12.22 -12.85 11.94
N TYR A 23 11.50 -11.99 12.65
CA TYR A 23 10.20 -11.49 12.20
C TYR A 23 10.33 -10.72 10.89
N CYS A 24 11.29 -9.80 10.78
CA CYS A 24 11.52 -9.02 9.57
C CYS A 24 11.84 -9.92 8.36
N GLU A 25 12.71 -10.92 8.52
CA GLU A 25 13.09 -11.85 7.44
C GLU A 25 11.88 -12.65 6.91
N ASN A 26 11.02 -13.13 7.82
CA ASN A 26 9.82 -13.89 7.46
C ASN A 26 8.70 -13.02 6.88
N ALA A 27 8.42 -11.86 7.49
CA ALA A 27 7.37 -10.95 7.05
C ALA A 27 7.66 -10.35 5.67
N ASP A 28 8.93 -10.07 5.37
CA ASP A 28 9.35 -9.44 4.12
C ASP A 28 9.12 -10.32 2.89
N THR A 29 9.30 -11.65 3.03
CA THR A 29 9.03 -12.61 1.95
C THR A 29 7.55 -12.56 1.51
N ASN A 30 6.63 -12.58 2.48
CA ASN A 30 5.20 -12.52 2.21
C ASN A 30 4.79 -11.18 1.60
N LEU A 31 5.32 -10.07 2.13
CA LEU A 31 5.01 -8.74 1.60
C LEU A 31 5.51 -8.55 0.16
N LYS A 32 6.71 -9.04 -0.16
CA LYS A 32 7.25 -9.01 -1.54
C LYS A 32 6.39 -9.81 -2.51
N TYR A 33 5.92 -10.98 -2.10
CA TYR A 33 5.00 -11.77 -2.92
C TYR A 33 3.70 -11.02 -3.20
N ILE A 34 3.07 -10.45 -2.16
CA ILE A 34 1.83 -9.67 -2.31
C ILE A 34 2.08 -8.45 -3.21
N LEU A 35 3.20 -7.74 -3.02
CA LEU A 35 3.58 -6.59 -3.84
C LEU A 35 3.62 -6.94 -5.34
N LEU A 36 4.21 -8.09 -5.69
CA LEU A 36 4.30 -8.54 -7.07
C LEU A 36 2.92 -8.87 -7.67
N GLN A 37 2.02 -9.47 -6.88
CA GLN A 37 0.65 -9.74 -7.33
C GLN A 37 -0.14 -8.45 -7.53
N THR A 38 -0.12 -7.55 -6.54
CA THR A 38 -0.78 -6.24 -6.64
C THR A 38 -0.23 -5.43 -7.83
N ARG A 39 1.07 -5.53 -8.11
CA ARG A 39 1.66 -4.88 -9.29
C ARG A 39 1.08 -5.42 -10.59
N LYS A 40 1.02 -6.75 -10.74
CA LYS A 40 0.44 -7.39 -11.93
C LYS A 40 -1.03 -7.02 -12.13
N GLU A 41 -1.80 -6.99 -11.05
CA GLU A 41 -3.21 -6.57 -11.08
C GLU A 41 -3.35 -5.11 -11.47
N LEU A 42 -2.52 -4.23 -10.92
CA LEU A 42 -2.49 -2.81 -11.25
C LEU A 42 -2.15 -2.57 -12.73
N ASP A 43 -1.13 -3.28 -13.25
CA ASP A 43 -0.72 -3.14 -14.65
C ASP A 43 -1.85 -3.63 -15.59
N ARG A 44 -2.49 -4.77 -15.30
CA ARG A 44 -3.68 -5.24 -16.05
C ARG A 44 -4.86 -4.27 -15.97
N ALA A 45 -5.11 -3.70 -14.79
CA ALA A 45 -6.19 -2.72 -14.61
C ALA A 45 -5.94 -1.47 -15.45
N LYS A 46 -4.69 -0.97 -15.48
CA LYS A 46 -4.29 0.18 -16.31
C LYS A 46 -4.45 -0.10 -17.81
N GLU A 47 -4.06 -1.28 -18.27
CA GLU A 47 -4.27 -1.70 -19.66
C GLU A 47 -5.76 -1.74 -20.02
N SER A 48 -6.59 -2.33 -19.15
CA SER A 48 -8.05 -2.39 -19.38
C SER A 48 -8.72 -1.01 -19.34
N TYR A 49 -8.22 -0.12 -18.49
CA TYR A 49 -8.70 1.26 -18.36
C TYR A 49 -8.38 2.11 -19.59
N ALA A 50 -7.18 1.97 -20.19
CA ALA A 50 -6.78 2.77 -21.35
C ALA A 50 -7.77 2.65 -22.53
N ALA A 51 -8.32 1.45 -22.76
CA ALA A 51 -9.36 1.24 -23.77
C ALA A 51 -10.67 1.98 -23.44
N LYS A 52 -11.06 2.00 -22.15
CA LYS A 52 -12.28 2.66 -21.68
C LYS A 52 -12.14 4.18 -21.62
N GLU A 53 -10.94 4.68 -21.31
CA GLU A 53 -10.61 6.11 -21.34
C GLU A 53 -10.74 6.68 -22.75
N SER A 54 -10.26 5.95 -23.76
CA SER A 54 -10.46 6.33 -25.17
C SER A 54 -11.96 6.40 -25.53
N ALA A 55 -12.74 5.38 -25.15
CA ALA A 55 -14.19 5.37 -25.36
C ALA A 55 -14.90 6.54 -24.65
N ALA A 56 -14.53 6.82 -23.39
CA ALA A 56 -15.07 7.92 -22.61
C ALA A 56 -14.74 9.28 -23.21
N THR A 57 -13.54 9.43 -23.79
CA THR A 57 -13.12 10.65 -24.49
C THR A 57 -13.98 10.91 -25.73
N VAL A 58 -14.27 9.85 -26.51
CA VAL A 58 -15.15 9.95 -27.69
C VAL A 58 -16.55 10.43 -27.30
N PHE A 59 -17.14 9.86 -26.24
CA PHE A 59 -18.44 10.34 -25.75
C PHE A 59 -18.36 11.75 -25.16
N SER A 60 -17.31 12.06 -24.41
CA SER A 60 -17.11 13.38 -23.80
C SER A 60 -17.10 14.51 -24.83
N SER A 61 -16.54 14.27 -26.02
CA SER A 61 -16.50 15.27 -27.10
C SER A 61 -17.88 15.65 -27.67
N LYS A 62 -18.94 14.86 -27.36
CA LYS A 62 -20.32 15.13 -27.78
C LYS A 62 -21.06 16.11 -26.87
N PHE A 63 -20.51 16.41 -25.69
CA PHE A 63 -21.17 17.21 -24.67
C PHE A 63 -20.36 18.47 -24.38
N ASN A 64 -21.05 19.57 -24.03
CA ASN A 64 -20.35 20.73 -23.47
C ASN A 64 -19.84 20.41 -22.05
N VAL A 65 -18.89 21.21 -21.56
CA VAL A 65 -18.21 20.96 -20.27
C VAL A 65 -19.19 20.86 -19.10
N ASN A 66 -20.21 21.72 -19.05
CA ASN A 66 -21.18 21.73 -17.97
C ASN A 66 -22.00 20.43 -17.96
N ARG A 67 -22.55 20.06 -19.12
CA ARG A 67 -23.35 18.85 -19.26
C ARG A 67 -22.52 17.59 -19.01
N LEU A 68 -21.28 17.56 -19.49
CA LEU A 68 -20.35 16.47 -19.19
C LEU A 68 -20.13 16.33 -17.68
N GLY A 69 -19.96 17.45 -16.97
CA GLY A 69 -19.84 17.46 -15.50
C GLY A 69 -21.05 16.83 -14.81
N GLU A 70 -22.27 17.18 -15.25
CA GLU A 70 -23.51 16.59 -14.73
C GLU A 70 -23.59 15.08 -15.00
N LEU A 71 -23.30 14.64 -16.23
CA LEU A 71 -23.33 13.22 -16.60
C LEU A 71 -22.30 12.40 -15.80
N MET A 72 -21.11 12.96 -15.60
CA MET A 72 -20.06 12.34 -14.78
C MET A 72 -20.46 12.27 -13.30
N GLN A 73 -21.13 13.31 -12.78
CA GLN A 73 -21.66 13.31 -11.43
C GLN A 73 -22.78 12.27 -11.25
N ILE A 74 -23.69 12.15 -12.22
CA ILE A 74 -24.72 11.10 -12.23
C ILE A 74 -24.08 9.70 -12.25
N ALA A 75 -23.10 9.47 -13.13
CA ALA A 75 -22.38 8.21 -13.19
C ALA A 75 -21.67 7.90 -11.86
N LYS A 76 -21.08 8.91 -11.21
CA LYS A 76 -20.48 8.80 -9.88
C LYS A 76 -21.50 8.43 -8.81
N ASP A 77 -22.66 9.09 -8.80
CA ASP A 77 -23.73 8.82 -7.83
C ASP A 77 -24.28 7.40 -7.99
N ILE A 78 -24.39 6.89 -9.22
CA ILE A 78 -24.75 5.49 -9.50
C ILE A 78 -23.70 4.53 -8.93
N ILE A 79 -22.41 4.82 -9.09
CA ILE A 79 -21.32 3.99 -8.55
C ILE A 79 -21.30 4.05 -7.01
N ASP A 80 -21.68 5.19 -6.43
CA ASP A 80 -21.80 5.40 -4.98
C ASP A 80 -23.12 4.85 -4.39
N GLU A 81 -23.94 4.18 -5.19
CA GLU A 81 -25.27 3.66 -4.80
C GLU A 81 -26.21 4.76 -4.25
N LYS A 82 -26.01 6.00 -4.68
CA LYS A 82 -26.89 7.14 -4.40
C LYS A 82 -27.98 7.21 -5.48
N SER A 83 -29.10 7.87 -5.17
CA SER A 83 -30.19 8.10 -6.14
C SER A 83 -29.84 9.27 -7.07
N PRO A 84 -29.47 9.03 -8.34
CA PRO A 84 -29.29 10.11 -9.30
C PRO A 84 -30.65 10.66 -9.77
N ASN A 85 -30.69 11.94 -10.14
CA ASN A 85 -31.79 12.46 -10.94
C ASN A 85 -31.57 12.07 -12.42
N LEU A 86 -32.53 11.35 -13.00
CA LEU A 86 -32.47 10.87 -14.39
C LEU A 86 -33.55 11.50 -15.29
N GLU A 87 -34.41 12.36 -14.76
CA GLU A 87 -35.62 12.86 -15.45
C GLU A 87 -35.29 13.70 -16.69
N GLU A 88 -34.13 14.36 -16.70
CA GLU A 88 -33.70 15.26 -17.77
C GLU A 88 -32.69 14.62 -18.75
N LEU A 89 -32.47 13.31 -18.68
CA LEU A 89 -31.52 12.62 -19.54
C LEU A 89 -32.16 12.17 -20.85
N ASN A 90 -31.52 12.50 -21.97
CA ASN A 90 -31.89 11.93 -23.26
C ASN A 90 -31.29 10.53 -23.47
N SER A 91 -31.71 9.85 -24.54
CA SER A 91 -31.27 8.48 -24.83
C SER A 91 -29.75 8.35 -25.02
N ILE A 92 -29.11 9.31 -25.69
CA ILE A 92 -27.67 9.32 -25.94
C ILE A 92 -26.89 9.52 -24.64
N GLU A 93 -27.41 10.34 -23.73
CA GLU A 93 -26.82 10.59 -22.42
C GLU A 93 -26.91 9.36 -21.51
N LEU A 94 -28.07 8.70 -21.49
CA LEU A 94 -28.25 7.43 -20.78
C LEU A 94 -27.31 6.35 -21.32
N GLU A 95 -27.16 6.27 -22.64
CA GLU A 95 -26.21 5.35 -23.29
C GLU A 95 -24.77 5.68 -22.88
N ALA A 96 -24.36 6.95 -22.94
CA ALA A 96 -23.03 7.40 -22.57
C ALA A 96 -22.70 7.08 -21.10
N ILE A 97 -23.65 7.34 -20.18
CA ILE A 97 -23.52 7.01 -18.77
C ILE A 97 -23.32 5.50 -18.58
N ASN A 98 -24.21 4.69 -19.15
CA ASN A 98 -24.25 3.25 -18.90
C ASN A 98 -23.08 2.50 -19.55
N THR A 99 -22.75 2.85 -20.79
CA THR A 99 -21.76 2.11 -21.60
C THR A 99 -20.34 2.64 -21.46
N SER A 100 -20.18 3.91 -21.05
CA SER A 100 -18.88 4.57 -21.05
C SER A 100 -18.49 5.13 -19.67
N PHE A 101 -19.25 6.09 -19.14
CA PHE A 101 -18.82 6.82 -17.93
C PHE A 101 -18.83 5.95 -16.67
N ILE A 102 -19.83 5.09 -16.47
CA ILE A 102 -19.86 4.17 -15.32
C ILE A 102 -18.68 3.19 -15.37
N PRO A 103 -18.45 2.43 -16.47
CA PRO A 103 -17.29 1.55 -16.57
C PRO A 103 -15.96 2.28 -16.38
N TYR A 104 -15.81 3.47 -16.99
CA TYR A 104 -14.62 4.30 -16.87
C TYR A 104 -14.33 4.69 -15.41
N LEU A 105 -15.32 5.23 -14.69
CA LEU A 105 -15.17 5.67 -13.31
C LEU A 105 -14.94 4.49 -12.34
N ARG A 106 -15.58 3.33 -12.57
CA ARG A 106 -15.33 2.13 -11.75
C ARG A 106 -13.90 1.66 -11.88
N ASP A 107 -13.38 1.60 -13.09
CA ASP A 107 -12.02 1.15 -13.34
C ASP A 107 -10.99 2.14 -12.80
N MET A 108 -11.24 3.44 -12.96
CA MET A 108 -10.41 4.49 -12.36
C MET A 108 -10.28 4.30 -10.84
N ARG A 109 -11.42 4.10 -10.14
CA ARG A 109 -11.43 3.84 -8.69
C ARG A 109 -10.70 2.54 -8.32
N ASN A 110 -10.86 1.50 -9.13
CA ASN A 110 -10.15 0.25 -8.90
C ASN A 110 -8.62 0.43 -9.03
N ILE A 111 -8.15 1.19 -10.02
CA ILE A 111 -6.74 1.55 -10.18
C ILE A 111 -6.25 2.35 -8.98
N GLU A 112 -6.99 3.37 -8.55
CA GLU A 112 -6.64 4.18 -7.38
C GLU A 112 -6.49 3.33 -6.11
N ARG A 113 -7.42 2.39 -5.90
CA ARG A 113 -7.37 1.42 -4.79
C ARG A 113 -6.13 0.54 -4.89
N LEU A 114 -5.89 -0.10 -6.04
CA LEU A 114 -4.73 -0.98 -6.24
C LEU A 114 -3.40 -0.22 -6.08
N GLN A 115 -3.33 1.04 -6.54
CA GLN A 115 -2.16 1.89 -6.37
C GLN A 115 -1.93 2.23 -4.89
N LYS A 116 -3.00 2.50 -4.13
CA LYS A 116 -2.93 2.71 -2.68
C LYS A 116 -2.43 1.46 -1.94
N ASP A 117 -2.94 0.29 -2.32
CA ASP A 117 -2.52 -0.98 -1.73
C ASP A 117 -1.06 -1.26 -2.03
N PHE A 118 -0.63 -1.09 -3.29
CA PHE A 118 0.77 -1.21 -3.71
C PHE A 118 1.69 -0.29 -2.88
N ASN A 119 1.34 0.99 -2.76
CA ASN A 119 2.12 1.96 -2.00
C ASN A 119 2.19 1.60 -0.50
N THR A 120 1.10 1.07 0.05
CA THR A 120 1.04 0.63 1.45
C THR A 120 1.96 -0.56 1.70
N ILE A 121 1.98 -1.54 0.80
CA ILE A 121 2.86 -2.71 0.88
C ILE A 121 4.33 -2.27 0.76
N MET A 122 4.65 -1.41 -0.21
CA MET A 122 6.00 -0.83 -0.35
C MET A 122 6.46 -0.13 0.94
N LYS A 123 5.58 0.69 1.55
CA LYS A 123 5.90 1.37 2.81
C LYS A 123 6.20 0.37 3.93
N ARG A 124 5.43 -0.73 4.04
CA ARG A 124 5.67 -1.77 5.05
C ARG A 124 7.00 -2.50 4.83
N ILE A 125 7.35 -2.82 3.59
CA ILE A 125 8.65 -3.41 3.24
C ILE A 125 9.79 -2.48 3.66
N ASN A 126 9.70 -1.19 3.35
CA ASN A 126 10.72 -0.21 3.72
C ASN A 126 10.85 -0.06 5.25
N VAL A 127 9.74 -0.06 5.98
CA VAL A 127 9.77 -0.05 7.45
C VAL A 127 10.42 -1.31 7.99
N ASN A 128 10.08 -2.49 7.48
CA ASN A 128 10.71 -3.74 7.90
C ASN A 128 12.22 -3.75 7.63
N ALA A 129 12.66 -3.21 6.49
CA ALA A 129 14.09 -3.10 6.16
C ALA A 129 14.83 -2.17 7.14
N GLU A 130 14.24 -1.04 7.53
CA GLU A 130 14.83 -0.12 8.49
C GLU A 130 14.89 -0.74 9.90
N VAL A 131 13.79 -1.38 10.34
CA VAL A 131 13.72 -2.09 11.62
C VAL A 131 14.77 -3.21 11.68
N TYR A 132 14.89 -4.02 10.61
CA TYR A 132 15.92 -5.05 10.49
C TYR A 132 17.31 -4.47 10.67
N LYS A 133 17.63 -3.38 9.97
CA LYS A 133 18.94 -2.73 10.04
C LYS A 133 19.25 -2.25 11.46
N GLN A 134 18.31 -1.58 12.11
CA GLN A 134 18.47 -1.06 13.47
C GLN A 134 18.72 -2.19 14.48
N TYR A 135 17.87 -3.21 14.51
CA TYR A 135 18.02 -4.32 15.44
C TYR A 135 19.28 -5.16 15.15
N ASN A 136 19.73 -5.25 13.91
CA ASN A 136 20.97 -5.98 13.59
C ASN A 136 22.23 -5.20 14.01
N ILE A 137 22.20 -3.86 14.00
CA ILE A 137 23.26 -3.02 14.59
C ILE A 137 23.27 -3.23 16.11
N GLU A 138 22.12 -3.06 16.77
CA GLU A 138 22.00 -3.20 18.22
C GLU A 138 22.38 -4.60 18.71
N ARG A 139 21.96 -5.66 17.98
CA ARG A 139 22.34 -7.04 18.30
C ARG A 139 23.87 -7.23 18.26
N LYS A 140 24.55 -6.65 17.27
CA LYS A 140 26.02 -6.76 17.14
C LYS A 140 26.74 -6.02 18.27
N GLU A 141 26.26 -4.84 18.66
CA GLU A 141 26.79 -4.08 19.79
C GLU A 141 26.62 -4.83 21.11
N ILE A 142 25.43 -5.40 21.35
CA ILE A 142 25.18 -6.22 22.54
C ILE A 142 26.10 -7.45 22.56
N LEU A 143 26.26 -8.12 21.42
CA LEU A 143 27.12 -9.30 21.33
C LEU A 143 28.58 -8.94 21.65
N SER A 144 29.11 -7.82 21.13
CA SER A 144 30.46 -7.33 21.44
C SER A 144 30.65 -7.15 22.95
N ASN A 145 29.73 -6.42 23.59
CA ASN A 145 29.78 -6.11 25.03
C ASN A 145 29.62 -7.35 25.93
N LEU A 146 28.94 -8.40 25.46
CA LEU A 146 28.83 -9.68 26.18
C LEU A 146 30.06 -10.57 26.01
N THR A 147 30.87 -10.34 24.97
CA THR A 147 32.07 -11.14 24.65
C THR A 147 33.39 -10.49 25.03
N GLU A 148 33.41 -9.18 25.31
CA GLU A 148 34.60 -8.51 25.82
C GLU A 148 34.93 -8.99 27.24
N PRO A 149 36.17 -9.46 27.50
CA PRO A 149 36.57 -9.80 28.86
C PRO A 149 36.46 -8.54 29.72
N PRO A 150 36.04 -8.64 31.00
CA PRO A 150 35.98 -7.48 31.87
C PRO A 150 37.36 -6.84 31.89
N GLU A 151 37.47 -5.63 31.33
CA GLU A 151 38.72 -4.88 31.35
C GLU A 151 39.26 -4.94 32.77
N SER A 152 40.51 -5.39 32.89
CA SER A 152 41.23 -5.46 34.15
C SER A 152 41.36 -4.06 34.73
N LYS A 153 40.33 -3.58 35.41
CA LYS A 153 40.35 -2.36 36.24
C LYS A 153 41.10 -2.62 37.55
N PHE A 154 42.20 -3.37 37.47
CA PHE A 154 43.20 -3.53 38.50
C PHE A 154 44.56 -3.12 37.92
N THR A 155 44.71 -1.82 37.71
CA THR A 155 45.97 -1.09 37.85
C THR A 155 45.60 0.18 38.62
N ARG A 156 46.12 0.50 39.80
CA ARG A 156 47.23 0.02 40.62
C ARG A 156 46.81 0.06 42.09
#